data_AF-A0A1B3PPS1-F1
#
_entry.id   AF-A0A1B3PPS1-F1
#
_cell.length_a   1.000
_cell.length_b   1.000
_cell.length_c   1.000
_cell.angle_alpha   90.00
_cell.angle_beta   90.00
_cell.angle_gamma   90.00
#
_symmetry.space_group_name_H-M   'P 1'
#
loop_
_entity.id
_entity.type
_entity.pdbx_description
1 polymer ?
#
loop_
_entity_poly.entity_id
_entity_poly.type
_entity_poly.pdbx_seq_one_letter_code
_entity_poly.pdbx_strand_id
1 'polypeptide(L)' 'MQDDLEDRLVDLDDRAVPHAVRAAVRAIWQPGDTLWRCPRMSAPRGILGVAGVGRRERVIEWWLLSPEGDLIEAFWEK' A
#
# COMPACT_ATOMS: atom_id res chain seq x y z
N MET A 1 8.41 7.08 17.71
CA MET A 1 7.30 6.87 16.75
C MET A 1 7.96 6.61 15.39
N GLN A 2 8.43 5.38 15.19
CA GLN A 2 9.33 5.00 14.09
C GLN A 2 8.69 3.94 13.18
N ASP A 3 7.56 3.36 13.61
CA ASP A 3 6.80 2.27 12.97
C ASP A 3 6.02 2.67 11.70
N ASP A 4 6.01 3.95 11.32
CA ASP A 4 5.23 4.43 10.17
C ASP A 4 5.86 4.13 8.81
N LEU A 5 7.08 3.59 8.79
CA LEU A 5 7.90 3.42 7.58
C LEU A 5 8.15 1.96 7.17
N GLU A 6 7.78 1.00 8.01
CA GLU A 6 8.07 -0.40 7.75
C GLU A 6 6.89 -1.11 7.06
N ASP A 7 7.25 -2.04 6.19
CA ASP A 7 6.29 -2.96 5.60
C ASP A 7 5.80 -3.92 6.65
N ARG A 8 4.49 -4.01 6.78
CA ARG A 8 3.90 -4.91 7.76
C ARG A 8 2.64 -5.56 7.23
N LEU A 9 2.49 -6.83 7.59
CA LEU A 9 1.23 -7.54 7.47
C LEU A 9 0.17 -6.82 8.30
N VAL A 10 -1.00 -6.62 7.72
CA VAL A 10 -2.16 -6.04 8.40
C VAL A 10 -3.37 -6.94 8.24
N ASP A 11 -4.21 -6.95 9.25
CA ASP A 11 -5.52 -7.57 9.14
C ASP A 11 -6.42 -6.72 8.23
N LEU A 12 -7.18 -7.36 7.34
CA LEU A 12 -8.10 -6.67 6.42
C LEU A 12 -9.17 -5.87 7.19
N ASP A 13 -9.50 -6.28 8.41
CA ASP A 13 -10.45 -5.62 9.31
C ASP A 13 -9.82 -4.57 10.23
N ASP A 14 -8.49 -4.35 10.15
CA ASP A 14 -7.82 -3.27 10.88
C ASP A 14 -8.37 -1.89 10.44
N ARG A 15 -8.54 -0.98 11.40
CA ARG A 15 -8.97 0.41 11.15
C ARG A 15 -7.94 1.21 10.35
N ALA A 16 -6.68 0.79 10.36
CA ALA A 16 -5.62 1.38 9.57
C ALA A 16 -5.84 1.20 8.05
N VAL A 17 -6.61 0.19 7.63
CA VAL A 17 -6.94 -0.06 6.21
C VAL A 17 -8.04 0.91 5.76
N PRO A 18 -7.82 1.77 4.75
CA PRO A 18 -8.85 2.66 4.22
C PRO A 18 -10.08 1.89 3.75
N HIS A 19 -11.26 2.51 3.88
CA HIS A 19 -12.52 1.86 3.48
C HIS A 19 -12.52 1.43 2.01
N ALA A 20 -12.01 2.26 1.11
CA ALA A 20 -11.93 1.94 -0.32
C ALA A 20 -11.01 0.76 -0.61
N VAL A 21 -9.83 0.71 0.03
CA VAL A 21 -8.88 -0.41 -0.08
C VAL A 21 -9.53 -1.68 0.44
N ARG A 22 -10.17 -1.62 1.62
CA ARG A 22 -10.86 -2.76 2.22
C ARG A 22 -11.94 -3.32 1.31
N ALA A 23 -12.76 -2.45 0.72
CA ALA A 23 -13.82 -2.86 -0.21
C ALA A 23 -13.24 -3.52 -1.47
N ALA A 24 -12.17 -2.95 -2.05
CA ALA A 24 -11.53 -3.49 -3.24
C ALA A 24 -10.84 -4.84 -2.96
N VAL A 25 -10.09 -4.95 -1.87
CA VAL A 25 -9.45 -6.19 -1.42
C VAL A 25 -10.51 -7.27 -1.17
N ARG A 26 -11.59 -6.96 -0.43
CA ARG A 26 -12.70 -7.91 -0.16
C ARG A 26 -13.36 -8.45 -1.42
N ALA A 27 -13.35 -7.70 -2.53
CA ALA A 27 -13.96 -8.15 -3.78
C ALA A 27 -13.20 -9.27 -4.47
N ILE A 28 -11.89 -9.40 -4.22
CA ILE A 28 -11.02 -10.38 -4.88
C ILE A 28 -10.33 -11.35 -3.92
N TRP A 29 -10.39 -11.08 -2.62
CA TRP A 29 -9.76 -11.86 -1.55
C TRP A 29 -10.13 -13.35 -1.60
N GLN A 30 -9.12 -14.20 -1.49
CA GLN A 30 -9.26 -15.65 -1.32
C GLN A 30 -8.72 -16.10 0.04
N PRO A 31 -9.18 -17.27 0.55
CA PRO A 31 -8.60 -17.84 1.76
C PRO A 31 -7.10 -18.09 1.62
N GLY A 32 -6.32 -17.54 2.55
CA GLY A 32 -4.85 -17.67 2.57
C GLY A 32 -4.10 -16.47 2.01
N ASP A 33 -4.80 -15.55 1.34
CA ASP A 33 -4.21 -14.27 0.92
C ASP A 33 -3.78 -13.44 2.14
N THR A 34 -2.84 -12.54 1.92
CA THR A 34 -2.32 -11.64 2.95
C THR A 34 -2.32 -10.19 2.48
N LEU A 35 -2.70 -9.26 3.37
CA LEU A 35 -2.65 -7.83 3.08
C LEU A 35 -1.46 -7.18 3.77
N TRP A 36 -0.65 -6.47 3.02
CA TRP A 36 0.50 -5.74 3.53
C TRP A 36 0.30 -4.24 3.39
N ARG A 37 0.65 -3.52 4.45
CA ARG A 37 0.80 -2.06 4.43
C ARG A 37 2.24 -1.76 4.09
N CYS A 38 2.46 -1.08 2.97
CA CYS A 38 3.77 -0.78 2.41
C CYS A 38 3.96 0.74 2.29
N PRO A 39 4.49 1.42 3.31
CA PRO A 39 4.82 2.84 3.22
C PRO A 39 5.92 3.06 2.17
N ARG A 40 5.66 3.91 1.19
CA ARG A 40 6.59 4.24 0.12
C ARG A 40 6.75 5.75 -0.01
N MET A 41 7.91 6.15 -0.51
CA MET A 41 8.12 7.52 -0.96
C MET A 41 7.62 7.60 -2.40
N SER A 42 6.60 8.40 -2.68
CA SER A 42 6.08 8.57 -4.04
C SER A 42 7.21 9.00 -4.98
N ALA A 43 7.18 8.55 -6.24
CA ALA A 43 7.99 9.16 -7.27
C ALA A 43 7.70 10.68 -7.31
N PRO A 44 8.71 11.53 -7.50
CA PRO A 44 8.49 12.97 -7.51
C PRO A 44 7.57 13.33 -8.68
N ARG A 45 6.42 13.96 -8.38
CA ARG A 45 5.43 14.37 -9.41
C ARG A 45 5.84 15.72 -10.05
N GLY A 46 5.66 15.86 -11.36
CA GLY A 46 5.87 17.11 -12.12
C GLY A 46 7.22 17.23 -12.85
N ILE A 47 7.38 18.24 -13.71
CA ILE A 47 8.59 18.52 -14.53
C ILE A 47 9.84 18.72 -13.63
N LEU A 48 9.65 19.20 -12.41
CA LEU A 48 10.69 19.34 -11.37
C LEU A 48 11.13 18.01 -10.74
N GLY A 49 10.36 16.94 -10.90
CA GLY A 49 10.71 15.61 -10.38
C GLY A 49 11.87 14.95 -11.12
N VAL A 50 12.10 15.32 -12.38
CA VAL A 50 13.23 14.87 -13.19
C VAL A 50 14.56 15.49 -12.71
N ALA A 51 14.50 16.66 -12.06
CA ALA A 51 15.65 17.34 -11.47
C ALA A 51 15.95 16.91 -10.02
N GLY A 52 15.19 15.98 -9.45
CA GLY A 52 15.32 15.56 -8.05
C GLY A 52 14.82 16.58 -7.02
N VAL A 53 14.21 17.68 -7.46
CA VAL A 53 13.70 18.77 -6.61
C VAL A 53 12.17 18.75 -6.61
N GLY A 54 11.58 17.63 -6.19
CA GLY A 54 10.14 17.46 -6.01
C GLY A 54 9.84 17.00 -4.59
N ARG A 55 8.83 17.59 -3.94
CA ARG A 55 8.34 17.12 -2.63
C ARG A 55 7.85 15.69 -2.82
N ARG A 56 8.60 14.72 -2.29
CA ARG A 56 8.17 13.32 -2.25
C ARG A 56 7.07 13.21 -1.19
N GLU A 57 5.87 12.86 -1.61
CA GLU A 57 4.78 12.58 -0.69
C GLU A 57 4.94 11.15 -0.18
N ARG A 58 4.70 10.93 1.11
CA ARG A 58 4.60 9.56 1.63
C ARG A 58 3.27 9.02 1.17
N VAL A 59 3.31 7.95 0.37
CA VAL A 59 2.14 7.19 -0.06
C VAL A 59 2.17 5.84 0.64
N ILE A 60 1.00 5.33 1.01
CA ILE A 60 0.88 3.97 1.51
C ILE A 60 0.35 3.14 0.36
N GLU A 61 1.18 2.20 -0.10
CA GLU A 61 0.72 1.14 -0.97
C GLU A 61 0.19 -0.01 -0.12
N TRP A 62 -0.87 -0.66 -0.57
CA TRP A 62 -1.46 -1.82 0.08
C TRP A 62 -1.33 -3.00 -0.86
N TRP A 63 -0.51 -3.99 -0.49
CA TRP A 63 -0.22 -5.12 -1.37
C TRP A 63 -1.03 -6.33 -0.93
N LEU A 64 -1.86 -6.84 -1.82
CA LEU A 64 -2.52 -8.13 -1.65
C LEU A 64 -1.60 -9.21 -2.24
N LEU A 65 -1.13 -10.12 -1.40
CA LEU A 65 -0.28 -11.23 -1.81
C LEU A 65 -1.04 -12.56 -1.70
N SER A 66 -0.74 -13.48 -2.60
CA SER A 66 -1.22 -14.87 -2.53
C SER A 66 -0.57 -15.63 -1.36
N PRO A 67 -1.04 -16.83 -1.02
CA PRO A 67 -0.40 -17.68 0.00
C PRO A 67 1.07 -18.00 -0.30
N GLU A 68 1.46 -18.01 -1.57
CA GLU A 68 2.82 -18.24 -2.04
C GLU A 68 3.71 -16.99 -1.95
N GLY A 69 3.13 -15.82 -1.64
CA GLY A 69 3.81 -14.54 -1.55
C GLY A 69 3.87 -13.75 -2.86
N ASP A 70 3.18 -14.20 -3.90
CA ASP A 70 3.11 -13.49 -5.18
C ASP A 70 2.17 -12.28 -5.07
N LEU A 71 2.56 -11.15 -5.66
CA LEU A 71 1.71 -9.95 -5.70
C LEU A 71 0.51 -10.18 -6.61
N ILE A 72 -0.69 -10.20 -6.02
CA ILE A 72 -1.96 -10.27 -6.73
C ILE A 72 -2.34 -8.87 -7.25
N GLU A 73 -2.36 -7.87 -6.37
CA GLU A 73 -2.73 -6.48 -6.71
C GLU A 73 -2.19 -5.48 -5.68
N ALA A 74 -1.92 -4.25 -6.11
CA ALA A 74 -1.54 -3.13 -5.25
C ALA A 74 -2.59 -2.01 -5.28
N PHE A 75 -2.99 -1.54 -4.09
CA PHE A 75 -3.96 -0.47 -3.92
C PHE A 75 -3.32 0.78 -3.32
N TRP A 76 -3.87 1.96 -3.66
CA TRP A 76 -3.45 3.24 -3.12
C TRP A 76 -4.64 4.12 -2.76
N GLU A 77 -4.47 5.00 -1.78
CA GLU A 77 -5.40 6.10 -1.52
C GLU A 77 -5.01 7.30 -2.39
N LYS A 78 -5.99 8.01 -2.95
CA LYS A 78 -5.77 9.23 -3.74
C LYS A 78 -5.71 10.47 -2.86
#